data_AF-A0A094GP93-F1
#
_entry.id   AF-A0A094GP93-F1
#
_cell.length_a   1.000
_cell.length_b   1.000
_cell.length_c   1.000
_cell.angle_alpha   90.00
_cell.angle_beta   90.00
_cell.angle_gamma   90.00
#
_symmetry.space_group_name_H-M   'P 1'
#
loop_
_entity.id
_entity.type
_entity.pdbx_description
1 polymer ?
#
loop_
_entity_poly.entity_id
_entity_poly.type
_entity_poly.pdbx_seq_one_letter_code
_entity_poly.pdbx_strand_id
1 'polypeptide(L)'
;MALNTDDVIPFHINLVAGHKPGRANASVVDTSTNKVVVALKTWDHWPDVTDGSTYDEKTKFNVTIPSGLGSTCGTAGKCVIQWYWYAIANDQTYESCHDFYIVS
;
A
#
# COMPACT_ATOMS: atom_id res chain seq x y z
N MET A 1 -14.32 2.10 3.22
CA MET A 1 -14.64 0.66 3.21
C MET A 1 -14.67 0.13 4.64
N ALA A 2 -15.68 -0.66 5.01
CA ALA A 2 -15.65 -1.38 6.30
C ALA A 2 -14.81 -2.65 6.12
N LEU A 3 -13.83 -2.88 7.01
CA LEU A 3 -12.93 -4.03 6.94
C LEU A 3 -12.85 -4.74 8.29
N ASN A 4 -12.59 -6.03 8.25
CA ASN A 4 -12.29 -6.87 9.40
C ASN A 4 -10.81 -7.24 9.41
N THR A 5 -10.33 -7.62 10.59
CA THR A 5 -9.09 -8.36 10.76
C THR A 5 -9.10 -9.58 9.84
N ASP A 6 -7.95 -9.88 9.23
CA ASP A 6 -7.72 -10.97 8.28
C ASP A 6 -8.41 -10.84 6.92
N ASP A 7 -9.16 -9.77 6.66
CA ASP A 7 -9.67 -9.49 5.31
C ASP A 7 -8.50 -9.42 4.31
N VAL A 8 -8.65 -10.16 3.21
CA VAL A 8 -7.67 -10.20 2.12
C VAL A 8 -8.12 -9.23 1.03
N ILE A 9 -7.34 -8.16 0.84
CA ILE A 9 -7.66 -7.11 -0.13
C ILE A 9 -6.82 -7.32 -1.39
N PRO A 10 -7.45 -7.54 -2.55
CA PRO A 10 -6.75 -7.59 -3.82
C PRO A 10 -6.35 -6.19 -4.26
N PHE A 11 -5.05 -6.00 -4.51
CA PHE A 11 -4.48 -4.78 -5.07
C PHE A 11 -4.19 -4.98 -6.56
N HIS A 12 -4.52 -3.95 -7.35
CA HIS A 12 -4.10 -3.84 -8.73
C HIS A 12 -3.60 -2.42 -9.01
N ILE A 13 -2.31 -2.30 -9.29
CA ILE A 13 -1.69 -1.05 -9.72
C ILE A 13 -1.77 -0.97 -11.24
N ASN A 14 -2.63 -0.08 -11.73
CA ASN A 14 -2.73 0.22 -13.16
C ASN A 14 -1.55 1.11 -13.59
N LEU A 15 -0.38 0.49 -13.77
CA LEU A 15 0.85 1.19 -14.08
C LEU A 15 1.02 1.34 -15.60
N VAL A 16 0.92 2.58 -16.08
CA VAL A 16 1.09 2.93 -17.50
C VAL A 16 2.57 3.10 -17.88
N ALA A 17 3.35 3.78 -17.02
CA ALA A 17 4.78 4.02 -17.23
C ALA A 17 5.58 3.59 -16.01
N GLY A 18 6.35 2.51 -16.15
CA GLY A 18 7.17 1.96 -15.07
C GLY A 18 8.54 2.65 -14.97
N HIS A 19 8.59 3.85 -14.39
CA HIS A 19 9.86 4.52 -14.11
C HIS A 19 10.73 3.68 -13.16
N LYS A 20 12.02 3.58 -13.45
CA LYS A 20 12.92 2.70 -12.71
C LYS A 20 14.34 3.28 -12.67
N PRO A 21 15.12 3.02 -11.61
CA PRO A 21 14.76 2.21 -10.45
C PRO A 21 13.81 2.94 -9.49
N GLY A 22 13.18 2.19 -8.59
CA GLY A 22 12.29 2.75 -7.58
C GLY A 22 12.05 1.82 -6.41
N ARG A 23 11.36 2.33 -5.40
CA ARG A 23 10.91 1.58 -4.21
C ARG A 23 9.44 1.86 -3.96
N ALA A 24 8.71 0.86 -3.46
CA ALA A 24 7.29 1.00 -3.21
C ALA A 24 6.87 0.34 -1.90
N ASN A 25 5.71 0.74 -1.38
CA ASN A 25 5.05 0.05 -0.28
C ASN A 25 3.52 0.19 -0.38
N ALA A 26 2.83 -0.81 0.15
CA ALA A 26 1.44 -0.72 0.57
C ALA A 26 1.41 -0.66 2.11
N SER A 27 0.76 0.35 2.68
CA SER A 27 0.78 0.61 4.12
C SER A 27 -0.57 1.15 4.61
N VAL A 28 -0.88 0.92 5.88
CA VAL A 28 -1.91 1.69 6.58
C VAL A 28 -1.30 2.99 7.10
N VAL A 29 -1.95 4.12 6.82
CA VAL A 29 -1.47 5.45 7.22
C VAL A 29 -2.53 6.16 8.04
N ASP A 30 -2.10 6.77 9.15
CA ASP A 30 -2.92 7.69 9.95
C ASP A 30 -2.99 9.04 9.25
N THR A 31 -4.20 9.46 8.89
CA THR A 31 -4.44 10.67 8.08
C THR A 31 -4.22 11.97 8.86
N SER A 32 -4.25 11.92 10.19
CA SER A 32 -4.06 13.11 11.03
C SER A 32 -2.59 13.43 11.24
N THR A 33 -1.74 12.40 11.24
CA THR A 33 -0.29 12.55 11.47
C THR A 33 0.57 12.33 10.23
N ASN A 34 -0.02 11.83 9.13
CA ASN A 34 0.68 11.40 7.92
C ASN A 34 1.80 10.39 8.23
N LYS A 35 1.54 9.48 9.18
CA LYS A 35 2.50 8.44 9.59
C LYS A 35 1.99 7.07 9.24
N VAL A 36 2.91 6.22 8.80
CA VAL A 36 2.66 4.79 8.63
C VAL A 36 2.35 4.17 9.99
N VAL A 37 1.18 3.54 10.10
CA VAL A 37 0.77 2.74 11.25
C VAL A 37 1.37 1.34 11.15
N VAL A 38 1.24 0.72 9.97
CA VAL A 38 1.80 -0.60 9.67
C VAL A 38 2.06 -0.74 8.17
N ALA A 39 3.18 -1.36 7.81
CA ALA A 39 3.46 -1.76 6.44
C ALA A 39 2.77 -3.10 6.14
N LEU A 40 2.08 -3.18 5.02
CA LEU A 40 1.38 -4.40 4.56
C LEU A 40 2.23 -5.18 3.55
N LYS A 41 2.94 -4.46 2.67
CA LYS A 41 3.87 -5.04 1.70
C LYS A 41 4.89 -4.00 1.27
N THR A 42 6.14 -4.41 1.09
CA THR A 42 7.26 -3.51 0.72
C THR A 42 8.06 -4.10 -0.43
N TRP A 43 8.63 -3.21 -1.25
CA TRP A 43 9.53 -3.55 -2.34
C TRP A 43 10.71 -2.58 -2.35
N ASP A 44 11.92 -3.13 -2.19
CA ASP A 44 13.16 -2.36 -2.35
C ASP A 44 13.46 -2.05 -3.83
N HIS A 45 12.91 -2.86 -4.73
CA HIS A 45 13.01 -2.73 -6.18
C HIS A 45 11.61 -2.81 -6.83
N TRP A 46 11.10 -1.66 -7.26
CA TRP A 46 9.79 -1.54 -7.91
C TRP A 46 9.79 -0.42 -8.96
N PRO A 47 9.28 -0.64 -10.18
CA PRO A 47 8.66 -1.88 -10.68
C PRO A 47 9.69 -2.88 -11.26
N ASP A 48 10.97 -2.76 -10.90
CA ASP A 48 12.07 -3.60 -11.41
C ASP A 48 11.91 -5.08 -11.08
N VAL A 49 11.86 -5.94 -12.11
CA VAL A 49 11.75 -7.41 -12.03
C VAL A 49 13.11 -8.12 -11.93
N THR A 50 14.08 -7.50 -11.25
CA THR A 50 15.46 -8.03 -11.13
C THR A 50 15.60 -9.14 -10.09
N ASP A 51 14.57 -9.35 -9.27
CA ASP A 51 14.49 -10.35 -8.19
C ASP A 51 13.86 -11.68 -8.64
N GLY A 52 13.60 -11.84 -9.94
CA GLY A 52 12.96 -13.04 -10.51
C GLY A 52 11.43 -13.03 -10.44
N SER A 53 10.81 -12.00 -9.89
CA SER A 53 9.36 -11.81 -9.98
C SER A 53 8.96 -11.27 -11.36
N THR A 54 7.69 -11.44 -11.72
CA THR A 54 7.08 -10.89 -12.91
C THR A 54 6.48 -9.52 -12.64
N TYR A 55 6.20 -8.78 -13.72
CA TYR A 55 5.50 -7.50 -13.61
C TYR A 55 4.11 -7.64 -12.99
N ASP A 56 3.40 -8.72 -13.33
CA ASP A 56 2.08 -9.03 -12.79
C ASP A 56 2.16 -9.30 -11.28
N GLU A 57 3.17 -10.03 -10.79
CA GLU A 57 3.34 -10.26 -9.34
C GLU A 57 3.66 -8.98 -8.54
N LYS A 58 4.22 -7.95 -9.19
CA LYS A 58 4.48 -6.64 -8.58
C LYS A 58 3.29 -5.69 -8.62
N THR A 59 2.43 -5.83 -9.61
CA THR A 59 1.29 -4.92 -9.84
C THR A 59 -0.05 -5.53 -9.40
N LYS A 60 -0.13 -6.85 -9.26
CA LYS A 60 -1.28 -7.61 -8.76
C LYS A 60 -0.84 -8.45 -7.57
N PHE A 61 -1.27 -8.05 -6.39
CA PHE A 61 -0.91 -8.71 -5.14
C PHE A 61 -2.05 -8.59 -4.15
N ASN A 62 -2.04 -9.42 -3.12
CA ASN A 62 -2.95 -9.29 -1.99
C ASN A 62 -2.21 -8.66 -0.81
N VAL A 63 -2.97 -7.93 0.01
CA VAL A 63 -2.58 -7.56 1.37
C VAL A 63 -3.61 -8.11 2.35
N THR A 64 -3.17 -8.49 3.54
CA THR A 64 -4.05 -8.94 4.61
C THR A 64 -4.13 -7.85 5.68
N ILE A 65 -5.34 -7.53 6.13
CA ILE A 65 -5.54 -6.56 7.21
C ILE A 65 -5.09 -7.17 8.54
N PRO A 66 -4.06 -6.61 9.21
CA PRO A 66 -3.58 -7.15 10.46
C PRO A 66 -4.53 -6.82 11.61
N SER A 67 -4.45 -7.61 12.67
CA SER A 67 -5.13 -7.33 13.93
C SER A 67 -4.57 -6.07 14.62
N GLY A 68 -5.30 -5.55 15.61
CA GLY A 68 -4.83 -4.43 16.44
C GLY A 68 -5.02 -3.03 15.84
N LEU A 69 -5.65 -2.92 14.67
CA LEU A 69 -5.93 -1.62 14.03
C LEU A 69 -7.21 -0.94 14.56
N GLY A 70 -8.06 -1.64 15.33
CA GLY A 70 -9.37 -1.13 15.75
C GLY A 70 -9.34 0.18 16.54
N SER A 71 -8.37 0.37 17.44
CA SER A 71 -8.27 1.61 18.23
C SER A 71 -7.84 2.83 17.41
N THR A 72 -6.91 2.62 16.46
CA THR A 72 -6.36 3.68 15.61
C THR A 72 -7.26 3.97 14.40
N CYS A 73 -7.78 2.92 13.76
CA CYS A 73 -8.47 2.95 12.47
C CYS A 73 -9.95 2.54 12.55
N GLY A 74 -10.55 2.49 13.74
CA GLY A 74 -11.97 2.10 13.92
C GLY A 74 -12.99 3.18 13.56
N THR A 75 -12.54 4.39 13.20
CA THR A 75 -13.41 5.49 12.77
C THR A 75 -13.10 5.85 11.32
N ALA A 76 -14.13 6.00 10.50
CA ALA A 76 -13.99 6.42 9.10
C ALA A 76 -13.16 7.71 8.97
N GLY A 77 -12.22 7.71 8.02
CA GLY A 77 -11.32 8.84 7.76
C GLY A 77 -10.11 8.94 8.70
N LYS A 78 -9.97 8.09 9.73
CA LYS A 78 -8.76 8.04 10.57
C LYS A 78 -7.57 7.40 9.87
N CYS A 79 -7.83 6.40 9.03
CA CYS A 79 -6.80 5.68 8.31
C CYS A 79 -7.16 5.47 6.85
N VAL A 80 -6.12 5.37 6.04
CA VAL A 80 -6.20 4.95 4.64
C VAL A 80 -5.29 3.75 4.42
N ILE A 81 -5.64 2.89 3.47
CA ILE A 81 -4.66 2.00 2.85
C ILE A 81 -4.04 2.77 1.70
N GLN A 82 -2.74 2.98 1.79
CA GLN A 82 -1.95 3.74 0.83
C GLN A 82 -1.06 2.80 0.03
N TRP A 83 -1.00 3.01 -1.28
CA TRP A 83 0.11 2.55 -2.10
C TRP A 83 1.01 3.75 -2.43
N TYR A 84 2.29 3.63 -2.12
CA TYR A 84 3.31 4.65 -2.33
C TYR A 84 4.42 4.10 -3.21
N TRP A 85 4.89 4.92 -4.15
CA TRP A 85 6.05 4.64 -4.99
C TRP A 85 6.92 5.87 -5.15
N TYR A 86 8.22 5.69 -4.93
CA TYR A 86 9.23 6.67 -5.27
C TYR A 86 10.09 6.14 -6.43
N ALA A 87 10.04 6.86 -7.56
CA ALA A 87 10.83 6.63 -8.74
C ALA A 87 12.12 7.45 -8.66
N ILE A 88 13.25 6.77 -8.55
CA ILE A 88 14.56 7.37 -8.27
C ILE A 88 15.13 8.07 -9.50
N ALA A 89 14.95 7.50 -10.70
CA ALA A 89 15.56 8.03 -11.92
C ALA A 89 15.06 9.43 -12.31
N ASN A 90 13.87 9.82 -11.84
CA ASN A 90 13.23 11.08 -12.20
C ASN A 90 12.73 11.87 -10.98
N ASP A 91 13.11 11.46 -9.75
CA ASP A 91 12.72 12.11 -8.50
C ASP A 91 11.21 12.35 -8.34
N GLN A 92 10.41 11.36 -8.72
CA GLN A 92 8.94 11.44 -8.66
C GLN A 92 8.36 10.53 -7.58
N THR A 93 7.32 11.03 -6.92
CA THR A 93 6.52 10.28 -5.95
C THR A 93 5.10 10.12 -6.49
N TYR A 94 4.56 8.91 -6.33
CA TYR A 94 3.20 8.57 -6.66
C TYR A 94 2.55 7.97 -5.42
N GLU A 95 1.35 8.44 -5.11
CA GLU A 95 0.58 7.97 -3.97
C GLU A 95 -0.90 7.82 -4.35
N SER A 96 -1.50 6.73 -3.90
CA SER A 96 -2.93 6.48 -4.02
C SER A 96 -3.44 5.93 -2.69
N CYS A 97 -4.55 6.48 -2.20
CA CYS A 97 -5.13 6.14 -0.91
C CYS A 97 -6.59 5.71 -1.07
N HIS A 98 -6.99 4.70 -0.29
CA HIS A 98 -8.38 4.28 -0.14
C HIS A 98 -8.79 4.33 1.33
N ASP A 99 -9.87 5.05 1.61
CA ASP A 99 -10.44 5.16 2.95
C ASP A 99 -11.02 3.84 3.44
N PHE A 100 -10.69 3.48 4.69
CA PHE A 100 -11.28 2.35 5.37
C PHE A 100 -11.52 2.64 6.86
N TYR A 101 -12.25 1.74 7.50
CA TYR A 101 -12.33 1.66 8.96
C TYR A 101 -12.52 0.20 9.39
N ILE A 102 -12.02 -0.13 10.58
CA ILE A 102 -12.11 -1.47 11.15
C ILE A 102 -13.45 -1.65 11.89
N VAL A 103 -14.12 -2.77 11.64
CA VAL A 103 -15.39 -3.13 12.32
C VAL A 103 -15.32 -4.40 13.16
N SER A 104 -14.33 -5.27 12.94
CA SER A 104 -13.97 -6.36 13.87
C SER A 104 -12.53 -6.83 13.75
#